data_AF-A0A2N1T811-F1
#
_entry.id   AF-A0A2N1T811-F1
#
_cell.length_a   1.000
_cell.length_b   1.000
_cell.length_c   1.000
_cell.angle_alpha   90.00
_cell.angle_beta   90.00
_cell.angle_gamma   90.00
#
_symmetry.space_group_name_H-M   'P 1'
#
loop_
_entity.id
_entity.type
_entity.pdbx_description
1 polymer ?
#
loop_
_entity_poly.entity_id
_entity_poly.type
_entity_poly.pdbx_seq_one_letter_code
_entity_poly.pdbx_strand_id
1 'polypeptide(L)'
;MNQTVSGPDGPWNTNMWQNEYKEKLRQPEQLINLVQPGNKVYIETGCSEPRFLVETLIINNRGLSDVEIFTTIPLSGYSDFGGKFGSRFRIKSFFISPSLRSAFDQGNADHMPVSTFGLSRLILEEYIPVDVALIQLGIPDSRGFMSLGVTVDITRTIIEKASVVIAQVNRNIPRTFGDGFIHMSMVDHLIEHDAPLIEYPMEKLDIETLEVGENIASLIDDGSTIQFGFGRIPEAALLSLVGKKDLGIHSEIITDTICDLMESGTVTNMNKDIDTGKTTASLCLGTRRLFDYLNDNPGIEMRKPEYVSNPQVIGSHGNMVAINGAVEVDLTGQTCVGMKDQIDFFGVLSHADFNRTAMLSPGGKGIIALRSTTRDGSQSRIVPEFTYSRSGIITTQTDTNWIVTEYGCVNLYGKSIRDRALALISIAHPGFRQWLLEEAKRLNFVYQDQVLPAESAIYPFKYEMKKTIRENKFIIRPVKITDERAIQDLFYTMPQNDKFFRFLRNVTVLHHQQAQPLVNADYINSMALVVTELNRNKDNVLAVAHIARENGDDKKDTAEFAAMVDPRWQNKGIGTYLLKYMTEIAGNMGFKKLSAYVWEDNMAMIRVIQKEAAHLQSSSDTRVITFEMDTEQ
;
A
#
# COMPACT_ATOMS: atom_id res chain seq x y z
N MET A 1 -8.30 30.01 -59.24
CA MET A 1 -8.07 28.56 -59.33
C MET A 1 -7.56 28.09 -57.98
N ASN A 2 -8.45 27.72 -57.06
CA ASN A 2 -8.06 27.00 -55.86
C ASN A 2 -8.22 25.52 -56.19
N GLN A 3 -7.13 24.88 -56.58
CA GLN A 3 -7.10 23.42 -56.71
C GLN A 3 -7.28 22.85 -55.30
N THR A 4 -8.45 22.27 -55.05
CA THR A 4 -8.66 21.31 -53.97
C THR A 4 -7.66 20.18 -54.17
N VAL A 5 -6.70 20.07 -53.26
CA VAL A 5 -5.79 18.94 -53.20
C VAL A 5 -6.62 17.72 -52.79
N SER A 6 -7.11 16.96 -53.77
CA SER A 6 -7.67 15.62 -53.55
C SER A 6 -6.52 14.65 -53.35
N GLY A 7 -5.99 14.61 -52.12
CA GLY A 7 -5.16 13.51 -51.65
C GLY A 7 -6.03 12.29 -51.28
N PRO A 8 -5.43 11.11 -51.07
CA PRO A 8 -6.18 9.92 -50.64
C PRO A 8 -6.95 10.21 -49.34
N ASP A 9 -8.09 9.55 -49.18
CA ASP A 9 -9.04 9.65 -48.06
C ASP A 9 -8.34 9.44 -46.70
N GLY A 10 -7.72 10.51 -46.21
CA GLY A 10 -7.03 10.53 -44.94
C GLY A 10 -8.02 10.70 -43.79
N PRO A 11 -7.68 10.19 -42.59
CA PRO A 11 -8.54 10.26 -41.40
C PRO A 11 -8.82 11.69 -40.89
N TRP A 12 -8.22 12.71 -41.51
CA TRP A 12 -8.34 14.13 -41.12
C TRP A 12 -9.33 14.93 -41.98
N ASN A 13 -10.09 14.29 -42.88
CA ASN A 13 -11.11 14.96 -43.67
C ASN A 13 -12.35 15.26 -42.83
N THR A 14 -12.54 16.52 -42.46
CA THR A 14 -13.54 16.99 -41.50
C THR A 14 -15.00 16.80 -41.92
N ASN A 15 -15.30 16.56 -43.20
CA ASN A 15 -16.67 16.31 -43.67
C ASN A 15 -17.04 14.82 -43.76
N MET A 16 -16.09 13.90 -43.65
CA MET A 16 -16.37 12.46 -43.82
C MET A 16 -16.94 11.81 -42.55
N TRP A 17 -16.43 12.17 -41.37
CA TRP A 17 -16.84 11.53 -40.12
C TRP A 17 -18.32 11.75 -39.78
N GLN A 18 -18.90 12.89 -40.16
CA GLN A 18 -20.32 13.18 -39.91
C GLN A 18 -21.26 12.28 -40.73
N ASN A 19 -20.86 11.92 -41.94
CA ASN A 19 -21.60 10.97 -42.77
C ASN A 19 -21.44 9.56 -42.22
N GLU A 20 -20.20 9.19 -41.87
CA GLU A 20 -19.89 7.91 -41.22
C GLU A 20 -20.68 7.73 -39.91
N TYR A 21 -20.79 8.77 -39.08
CA TYR A 21 -21.60 8.76 -37.87
C TYR A 21 -23.07 8.42 -38.15
N LYS A 22 -23.67 9.10 -39.14
CA LYS A 22 -25.07 8.85 -39.54
C LYS A 22 -25.25 7.45 -40.11
N GLU A 23 -24.28 6.95 -40.86
CA GLU A 23 -24.29 5.61 -41.45
C GLU A 23 -24.11 4.50 -40.42
N LYS A 24 -23.39 4.76 -39.32
CA LYS A 24 -23.16 3.80 -38.23
C LYS A 24 -24.21 3.86 -37.13
N LEU A 25 -25.02 4.93 -37.07
CA LEU A 25 -26.11 5.06 -36.12
C LEU A 25 -27.17 3.97 -36.34
N ARG A 26 -27.56 3.29 -35.27
CA ARG A 26 -28.52 2.17 -35.27
C ARG A 26 -29.62 2.41 -34.25
N GLN A 27 -30.78 1.83 -34.54
CA GLN A 27 -31.84 1.64 -33.54
C GLN A 27 -31.55 0.37 -32.71
N PRO A 28 -32.00 0.30 -31.44
CA PRO A 28 -31.74 -0.84 -30.56
C PRO A 28 -32.04 -2.21 -31.19
N GLU A 29 -33.15 -2.32 -31.92
CA GLU A 29 -33.63 -3.58 -32.51
C GLU A 29 -32.69 -4.09 -33.61
N GLN A 30 -31.98 -3.19 -34.28
CA GLN A 30 -31.03 -3.52 -35.35
C GLN A 30 -29.72 -4.11 -34.81
N LEU A 31 -29.44 -3.90 -33.52
CA LEU A 31 -28.21 -4.37 -32.86
C LEU A 31 -28.34 -5.79 -32.30
N ILE A 32 -29.57 -6.28 -32.05
CA ILE A 32 -29.83 -7.56 -31.36
C ILE A 32 -29.14 -8.76 -32.04
N ASN A 33 -29.08 -8.77 -33.38
CA ASN A 33 -28.49 -9.87 -34.14
C ASN A 33 -26.96 -9.79 -34.29
N LEU A 34 -26.32 -8.73 -33.76
CA LEU A 34 -24.87 -8.57 -33.79
C LEU A 34 -24.18 -9.42 -32.72
N VAL A 35 -24.88 -9.74 -31.63
CA VAL A 35 -24.42 -10.72 -30.64
C VAL A 35 -25.06 -12.06 -30.97
N GLN A 36 -24.27 -12.98 -31.49
CA GLN A 36 -24.67 -14.31 -31.94
C GLN A 36 -24.35 -15.37 -30.87
N PRO A 37 -25.04 -16.53 -30.90
CA PRO A 37 -24.66 -17.68 -30.09
C PRO A 37 -23.18 -18.04 -30.24
N GLY A 38 -22.52 -18.36 -29.12
CA GLY A 38 -21.10 -18.71 -29.08
C GLY A 38 -20.11 -17.54 -29.16
N ASN A 39 -20.59 -16.29 -29.29
CA ASN A 39 -19.69 -15.13 -29.32
C ASN A 39 -18.97 -14.91 -27.99
N LYS A 40 -17.75 -14.39 -28.12
CA LYS A 40 -16.95 -13.80 -27.05
C LYS A 40 -17.17 -12.30 -27.03
N VAL A 41 -17.91 -11.84 -26.03
CA VAL A 41 -18.32 -10.45 -25.89
C VAL A 41 -17.48 -9.79 -24.79
N TYR A 42 -16.86 -8.66 -25.08
CA TYR A 42 -16.31 -7.78 -24.05
C TYR A 42 -17.34 -6.72 -23.67
N ILE A 43 -17.49 -6.48 -22.37
CA ILE A 43 -18.28 -5.38 -21.84
C ILE A 43 -17.35 -4.44 -21.07
N GLU A 44 -17.29 -3.19 -21.51
CA GLU A 44 -16.57 -2.12 -20.81
C GLU A 44 -17.02 -2.03 -19.35
N THR A 45 -16.05 -1.74 -18.48
CA THR A 45 -16.19 -1.95 -17.05
C THR A 45 -16.28 -0.66 -16.23
N GLY A 46 -16.40 -0.80 -14.90
CA GLY A 46 -16.28 0.30 -13.97
C GLY A 46 -17.40 1.32 -14.14
N CYS A 47 -17.06 2.60 -14.04
CA CYS A 47 -18.01 3.71 -14.12
C CYS A 47 -18.58 3.93 -15.54
N SER A 48 -17.91 3.44 -16.58
CA SER A 48 -18.31 3.54 -18.00
C SER A 48 -19.11 2.36 -18.53
N GLU A 49 -19.53 1.40 -17.69
CA GLU A 49 -20.31 0.26 -18.16
C GLU A 49 -21.55 0.71 -18.99
N PRO A 50 -21.72 0.27 -20.25
CA PRO A 50 -22.77 0.73 -21.14
C PRO A 50 -24.10 0.03 -20.81
N ARG A 51 -24.70 0.37 -19.67
CA ARG A 51 -25.87 -0.31 -19.09
C ARG A 51 -27.02 -0.49 -20.08
N PHE A 52 -27.26 0.49 -20.96
CA PHE A 52 -28.32 0.40 -21.97
C PHE A 52 -28.02 -0.68 -23.03
N LEU A 53 -26.76 -0.79 -23.48
CA LEU A 53 -26.34 -1.88 -24.37
C LEU A 53 -26.39 -3.23 -23.68
N VAL A 54 -25.94 -3.32 -22.42
CA VAL A 54 -26.01 -4.56 -21.64
C VAL A 54 -27.46 -5.02 -21.47
N GLU A 55 -28.35 -4.11 -21.06
CA GLU A 55 -29.77 -4.40 -20.90
C GLU A 55 -30.40 -4.90 -22.22
N THR A 56 -30.11 -4.21 -23.32
CA THR A 56 -30.70 -4.50 -24.64
C THR A 56 -30.13 -5.78 -25.26
N LEU A 57 -28.81 -5.90 -25.35
CA LEU A 57 -28.13 -6.93 -26.15
C LEU A 57 -27.79 -8.20 -25.37
N ILE A 58 -27.71 -8.12 -24.04
CA ILE A 58 -27.34 -9.24 -23.19
C ILE A 58 -28.54 -9.73 -22.37
N ILE A 59 -29.12 -8.86 -21.54
CA ILE A 59 -30.16 -9.26 -20.59
C ILE A 59 -31.46 -9.61 -21.32
N ASN A 60 -31.94 -8.70 -22.18
CA ASN A 60 -33.22 -8.84 -22.88
C ASN A 60 -33.14 -9.73 -24.13
N ASN A 61 -31.94 -9.99 -24.66
CA ASN A 61 -31.75 -10.85 -25.82
C ASN A 61 -31.95 -12.33 -25.47
N ARG A 62 -33.16 -12.84 -25.69
CA ARG A 62 -33.51 -14.25 -25.42
C ARG A 62 -32.88 -15.25 -26.41
N GLY A 63 -32.31 -14.78 -27.51
CA GLY A 63 -31.68 -15.61 -28.54
C GLY A 63 -30.26 -16.06 -28.24
N LEU A 64 -29.65 -15.58 -27.14
CA LEU A 64 -28.29 -15.95 -26.77
C LEU A 64 -28.19 -17.41 -26.31
N SER A 65 -27.15 -18.09 -26.76
CA SER A 65 -26.73 -19.42 -26.28
C SER A 65 -25.21 -19.46 -26.24
N ASP A 66 -24.65 -19.96 -25.15
CA ASP A 66 -23.21 -20.22 -24.99
C ASP A 66 -22.31 -19.00 -25.26
N VAL A 67 -22.79 -17.79 -25.00
CA VAL A 67 -22.01 -16.56 -25.12
C VAL A 67 -21.04 -16.44 -23.94
N GLU A 68 -19.79 -16.08 -24.20
CA GLU A 68 -18.82 -15.77 -23.15
C GLU A 68 -18.72 -14.26 -22.97
N ILE A 69 -18.89 -13.77 -21.73
CA ILE A 69 -18.77 -12.34 -21.42
C ILE A 69 -17.49 -12.08 -20.64
N PHE A 70 -16.57 -11.33 -21.24
CA PHE A 70 -15.35 -10.86 -20.61
C PHE A 70 -15.56 -9.50 -19.95
N THR A 71 -15.13 -9.35 -18.71
CA THR A 71 -15.14 -8.07 -17.99
C THR A 71 -14.02 -8.02 -16.94
N THR A 72 -13.59 -6.81 -16.57
CA THR A 72 -12.57 -6.57 -15.54
C THR A 72 -13.23 -6.25 -14.20
N ILE A 73 -13.69 -5.02 -13.95
CA ILE A 73 -14.27 -4.55 -12.67
C ILE A 73 -15.79 -4.24 -12.80
N PRO A 74 -16.66 -5.26 -12.86
CA PRO A 74 -18.10 -5.03 -13.05
C PRO A 74 -18.72 -4.43 -11.80
N LEU A 75 -19.34 -3.25 -11.93
CA LEU A 75 -20.02 -2.58 -10.81
C LEU A 75 -21.52 -2.92 -10.75
N SER A 76 -22.12 -3.32 -11.87
CA SER A 76 -23.50 -3.78 -11.92
C SER A 76 -23.60 -5.31 -11.81
N GLY A 77 -24.81 -5.82 -11.57
CA GLY A 77 -25.11 -7.25 -11.50
C GLY A 77 -26.00 -7.69 -12.66
N TYR A 78 -25.46 -8.53 -13.54
CA TYR A 78 -26.23 -9.15 -14.64
C TYR A 78 -26.00 -10.66 -14.77
N SER A 79 -25.26 -11.27 -13.84
CA SER A 79 -24.99 -12.72 -13.82
C SER A 79 -26.26 -13.57 -13.73
N ASP A 80 -27.31 -13.08 -13.06
CA ASP A 80 -28.55 -13.83 -12.85
C ASP A 80 -29.35 -14.06 -14.14
N PHE A 81 -29.02 -13.34 -15.21
CA PHE A 81 -29.69 -13.46 -16.50
C PHE A 81 -29.02 -14.48 -17.43
N GLY A 82 -27.91 -15.10 -17.02
CA GLY A 82 -27.15 -16.08 -17.81
C GLY A 82 -27.91 -17.39 -18.10
N GLY A 83 -29.07 -17.59 -17.49
CA GLY A 83 -29.83 -18.83 -17.61
C GLY A 83 -29.27 -19.94 -16.72
N LYS A 84 -29.94 -21.10 -16.72
CA LYS A 84 -29.55 -22.23 -15.88
C LYS A 84 -28.15 -22.71 -16.31
N PHE A 85 -27.20 -22.73 -15.38
CA PHE A 85 -25.81 -23.07 -15.63
C PHE A 85 -25.09 -22.17 -16.65
N GLY A 86 -25.57 -20.94 -16.88
CA GLY A 86 -24.99 -20.03 -17.86
C GLY A 86 -25.31 -20.38 -19.31
N SER A 87 -26.40 -21.12 -19.57
CA SER A 87 -26.76 -21.60 -20.91
C SER A 87 -26.94 -20.49 -21.96
N ARG A 88 -27.34 -19.28 -21.55
CA ARG A 88 -27.46 -18.12 -22.45
C ARG A 88 -26.12 -17.43 -22.61
N PHE A 89 -25.50 -17.14 -21.47
CA PHE A 89 -24.17 -16.58 -21.41
C PHE A 89 -23.50 -16.92 -20.08
N ARG A 90 -22.18 -16.94 -20.10
CA ARG A 90 -21.32 -17.18 -18.94
C ARG A 90 -20.29 -16.07 -18.81
N ILE A 91 -20.17 -15.52 -17.60
CA ILE A 91 -19.24 -14.42 -17.33
C ILE A 91 -17.86 -15.02 -17.01
N LYS A 92 -16.83 -14.53 -17.70
CA LYS A 92 -15.42 -14.75 -17.45
C LYS A 92 -14.79 -13.45 -16.97
N SER A 93 -14.67 -13.30 -15.66
CA SER A 93 -14.20 -12.05 -15.06
C SER A 93 -12.73 -12.12 -14.66
N PHE A 94 -11.97 -11.08 -14.97
CA PHE A 94 -10.59 -10.92 -14.50
C PHE A 94 -10.51 -10.39 -13.08
N PHE A 95 -11.62 -9.84 -12.57
CA PHE A 95 -11.77 -9.41 -11.18
C PHE A 95 -13.22 -9.61 -10.74
N ILE A 96 -13.43 -10.16 -9.55
CA ILE A 96 -14.73 -10.50 -8.99
C ILE A 96 -15.15 -9.38 -8.03
N SER A 97 -16.24 -8.71 -8.36
CA SER A 97 -16.87 -7.70 -7.52
C SER A 97 -18.01 -8.30 -6.66
N PRO A 98 -18.58 -7.53 -5.70
CA PRO A 98 -19.68 -8.03 -4.88
C PRO A 98 -20.87 -8.53 -5.70
N SER A 99 -21.14 -7.90 -6.84
CA SER A 99 -22.26 -8.25 -7.71
C SER A 99 -22.10 -9.61 -8.41
N LEU A 100 -20.87 -10.07 -8.63
CA LEU A 100 -20.59 -11.37 -9.25
C LEU A 100 -20.37 -12.50 -8.24
N ARG A 101 -20.25 -12.19 -6.96
CA ARG A 101 -19.85 -13.16 -5.93
C ARG A 101 -20.78 -14.37 -5.85
N SER A 102 -22.10 -14.13 -5.80
CA SER A 102 -23.10 -15.19 -5.75
C SER A 102 -22.99 -16.14 -6.95
N ALA A 103 -22.78 -15.58 -8.15
CA ALA A 103 -22.63 -16.37 -9.36
C ALA A 103 -21.33 -17.19 -9.35
N PHE A 104 -20.22 -16.61 -8.89
CA PHE A 104 -18.95 -17.33 -8.75
C PHE A 104 -19.04 -18.47 -7.73
N ASP A 105 -19.61 -18.22 -6.54
CA ASP A 105 -19.76 -19.22 -5.47
C ASP A 105 -20.63 -20.41 -5.90
N GLN A 106 -21.60 -20.18 -6.79
CA GLN A 106 -22.48 -21.21 -7.34
C GLN A 106 -21.92 -21.89 -8.60
N GLY A 107 -20.74 -21.48 -9.09
CA GLY A 107 -20.15 -22.01 -10.32
C GLY A 107 -20.83 -21.53 -11.61
N ASN A 108 -21.57 -20.43 -11.56
CA ASN A 108 -22.25 -19.80 -12.69
C ASN A 108 -21.41 -18.70 -13.38
N ALA A 109 -20.28 -18.31 -12.78
CA ALA A 109 -19.29 -17.41 -13.38
C ALA A 109 -17.88 -17.97 -13.17
N ASP A 110 -16.95 -17.59 -14.04
CA ASP A 110 -15.55 -17.98 -13.99
C ASP A 110 -14.68 -16.78 -13.59
N HIS A 111 -13.64 -17.04 -12.80
CA HIS A 111 -12.55 -16.10 -12.57
C HIS A 111 -11.33 -16.50 -13.39
N MET A 112 -10.75 -15.55 -14.11
CA MET A 112 -9.50 -15.72 -14.85
C MET A 112 -8.38 -14.95 -14.14
N PRO A 113 -7.49 -15.63 -13.40
CA PRO A 113 -6.42 -14.97 -12.67
C PRO A 113 -5.30 -14.52 -13.62
N VAL A 114 -5.17 -13.21 -13.79
CA VAL A 114 -4.12 -12.58 -14.60
C VAL A 114 -3.90 -11.15 -14.10
N SER A 115 -2.68 -10.61 -14.21
CA SER A 115 -2.46 -9.19 -13.96
C SER A 115 -2.96 -8.33 -15.12
N THR A 116 -3.24 -7.04 -14.90
CA THR A 116 -3.75 -6.15 -15.97
C THR A 116 -2.76 -6.05 -17.15
N PHE A 117 -1.45 -6.01 -16.86
CA PHE A 117 -0.42 -6.04 -17.89
C PHE A 117 -0.42 -7.38 -18.66
N GLY A 118 -0.59 -8.50 -17.94
CA GLY A 118 -0.72 -9.82 -18.57
C GLY A 118 -1.98 -9.95 -19.43
N LEU A 119 -3.11 -9.41 -18.97
CA LEU A 119 -4.38 -9.40 -19.71
C LEU A 119 -4.24 -8.67 -21.04
N SER A 120 -3.60 -7.50 -21.01
CA SER A 120 -3.32 -6.71 -22.21
C SER A 120 -2.55 -7.53 -23.25
N ARG A 121 -1.56 -8.32 -22.81
CA ARG A 121 -0.82 -9.24 -23.69
C ARG A 121 -1.69 -10.37 -24.23
N LEU A 122 -2.54 -10.98 -23.40
CA LEU A 122 -3.45 -12.05 -23.85
C LEU A 122 -4.41 -11.58 -24.95
N ILE A 123 -4.86 -10.32 -24.89
CA ILE A 123 -5.70 -9.70 -25.93
C ILE A 123 -4.86 -9.38 -27.17
N LEU A 124 -3.70 -8.73 -27.01
CA LEU A 124 -2.83 -8.34 -28.12
C LEU A 124 -2.30 -9.52 -28.94
N GLU A 125 -1.96 -10.61 -28.24
CA GLU A 125 -1.47 -11.88 -28.79
C GLU A 125 -2.62 -12.84 -29.16
N GLU A 126 -3.88 -12.38 -29.07
CA GLU A 126 -5.10 -13.08 -29.52
C GLU A 126 -5.38 -14.43 -28.83
N TYR A 127 -4.80 -14.66 -27.63
CA TYR A 127 -5.19 -15.77 -26.76
C TYR A 127 -6.63 -15.62 -26.23
N ILE A 128 -7.11 -14.38 -26.12
CA ILE A 128 -8.51 -14.04 -25.82
C ILE A 128 -9.06 -13.25 -27.00
N PRO A 129 -9.60 -13.92 -28.03
CA PRO A 129 -10.25 -13.23 -29.14
C PRO A 129 -11.58 -12.62 -28.68
N VAL A 130 -11.91 -11.43 -29.20
CA VAL A 130 -13.16 -10.72 -28.89
C VAL A 130 -13.94 -10.52 -30.17
N ASP A 131 -15.12 -11.13 -30.23
CA ASP A 131 -16.00 -11.04 -31.40
C ASP A 131 -16.76 -9.72 -31.39
N VAL A 132 -17.29 -9.32 -30.21
CA VAL A 132 -18.08 -8.09 -30.05
C VAL A 132 -17.62 -7.34 -28.81
N ALA A 133 -17.33 -6.05 -28.94
CA ALA A 133 -17.06 -5.15 -27.83
C ALA A 133 -18.24 -4.19 -27.62
N LEU A 134 -18.78 -4.16 -26.41
CA LEU A 134 -19.80 -3.20 -25.98
C LEU A 134 -19.12 -2.13 -25.13
N ILE A 135 -19.10 -0.90 -25.63
CA ILE A 135 -18.39 0.22 -25.00
C ILE A 135 -19.29 1.46 -24.90
N GLN A 136 -18.82 2.47 -24.19
CA GLN A 136 -19.42 3.78 -24.06
C GLN A 136 -18.41 4.86 -24.46
N LEU A 137 -18.89 5.88 -25.17
CA LEU A 137 -18.07 6.97 -25.68
C LEU A 137 -18.76 8.32 -25.45
N GLY A 138 -17.95 9.36 -25.25
CA GLY A 138 -18.40 10.74 -25.29
C GLY A 138 -18.84 11.17 -26.69
N ILE A 139 -19.44 12.35 -26.78
CA ILE A 139 -19.82 12.92 -28.08
C ILE A 139 -18.60 13.19 -28.97
N PRO A 140 -18.71 13.02 -30.30
CA PRO A 140 -17.61 13.34 -31.21
C PRO A 140 -17.31 14.84 -31.21
N ASP A 141 -16.02 15.17 -31.19
CA ASP A 141 -15.54 16.54 -31.34
C ASP A 141 -15.56 17.01 -32.80
N SER A 142 -15.10 18.25 -33.04
CA SER A 142 -15.06 18.85 -34.39
C SER A 142 -14.28 18.05 -35.45
N ARG A 143 -13.48 17.06 -35.03
CA ARG A 143 -12.63 16.22 -35.88
C ARG A 143 -13.05 14.75 -35.85
N GLY A 144 -14.21 14.43 -35.27
CA GLY A 144 -14.72 13.05 -35.22
C GLY A 144 -14.05 12.18 -34.16
N PHE A 145 -13.31 12.77 -33.21
CA PHE A 145 -12.77 12.04 -32.05
C PHE A 145 -13.76 12.06 -30.90
N MET A 146 -14.00 10.90 -30.33
CA MET A 146 -14.75 10.66 -29.11
C MET A 146 -13.80 10.30 -27.97
N SER A 147 -14.31 10.22 -26.75
CA SER A 147 -13.53 9.93 -25.54
C SER A 147 -14.07 8.69 -24.85
N LEU A 148 -13.20 7.77 -24.41
CA LEU A 148 -13.51 6.71 -23.44
C LEU A 148 -13.76 7.27 -22.02
N GLY A 149 -13.28 8.50 -21.77
CA GLY A 149 -13.50 9.22 -20.52
C GLY A 149 -12.86 8.55 -19.32
N VAL A 150 -13.70 7.99 -18.45
CA VAL A 150 -13.30 7.51 -17.12
C VAL A 150 -12.69 6.11 -17.12
N THR A 151 -12.83 5.37 -18.22
CA THR A 151 -12.32 4.00 -18.34
C THR A 151 -11.54 3.84 -19.64
N VAL A 152 -10.22 4.08 -19.61
CA VAL A 152 -9.35 3.70 -20.73
C VAL A 152 -9.09 2.20 -20.65
N ASP A 153 -8.49 1.76 -19.52
CA ASP A 153 -8.25 0.35 -19.18
C ASP A 153 -7.81 -0.49 -20.40
N ILE A 154 -8.07 -1.79 -20.37
CA ILE A 154 -7.93 -2.68 -21.53
C ILE A 154 -8.96 -2.37 -22.63
N THR A 155 -9.97 -1.52 -22.38
CA THR A 155 -11.00 -1.16 -23.38
C THR A 155 -10.35 -0.59 -24.63
N ARG A 156 -9.34 0.28 -24.48
CA ARG A 156 -8.60 0.81 -25.63
C ARG A 156 -7.99 -0.30 -26.49
N THR A 157 -7.36 -1.28 -25.86
CA THR A 157 -6.73 -2.43 -26.53
C THR A 157 -7.77 -3.37 -27.15
N ILE A 158 -8.93 -3.54 -26.51
CA ILE A 158 -10.05 -4.31 -27.05
C ILE A 158 -10.58 -3.68 -28.33
N ILE A 159 -10.77 -2.35 -28.37
CA ILE A 159 -11.26 -1.66 -29.58
C ILE A 159 -10.34 -1.91 -30.78
N GLU A 160 -9.02 -2.01 -30.56
CA GLU A 160 -8.05 -2.27 -31.62
C GLU A 160 -8.08 -3.72 -32.14
N LYS A 161 -8.69 -4.64 -31.38
CA LYS A 161 -8.64 -6.09 -31.64
C LYS A 161 -10.00 -6.76 -31.87
N ALA A 162 -11.08 -6.15 -31.40
CA ALA A 162 -12.42 -6.73 -31.51
C ALA A 162 -12.86 -6.78 -32.99
N SER A 163 -13.62 -7.82 -33.34
CA SER A 163 -14.15 -7.94 -34.71
C SER A 163 -15.28 -6.94 -34.99
N VAL A 164 -16.07 -6.60 -33.97
CA VAL A 164 -17.15 -5.61 -34.03
C VAL A 164 -17.14 -4.76 -32.76
N VAL A 165 -17.14 -3.44 -32.91
CA VAL A 165 -17.24 -2.46 -31.81
C VAL A 165 -18.60 -1.76 -31.88
N ILE A 166 -19.40 -1.93 -30.82
CA ILE A 166 -20.70 -1.28 -30.65
C ILE A 166 -20.56 -0.26 -29.52
N ALA A 167 -20.69 1.03 -29.84
CA ALA A 167 -20.54 2.09 -28.86
C ALA A 167 -21.86 2.81 -28.55
N GLN A 168 -22.11 3.00 -27.25
CA GLN A 168 -23.13 3.90 -26.75
C GLN A 168 -22.53 5.31 -26.63
N VAL A 169 -23.03 6.25 -27.42
CA VAL A 169 -22.67 7.66 -27.33
C VAL A 169 -23.48 8.29 -26.19
N ASN A 170 -22.77 8.83 -25.21
CA ASN A 170 -23.35 9.44 -24.01
C ASN A 170 -22.64 10.76 -23.68
N ARG A 171 -23.40 11.87 -23.64
CA ARG A 171 -22.87 13.21 -23.31
C ARG A 171 -22.28 13.34 -21.91
N ASN A 172 -22.60 12.40 -21.01
CA ASN A 172 -22.11 12.42 -19.64
C ASN A 172 -20.71 11.83 -19.48
N ILE A 173 -20.14 11.21 -20.53
CA ILE A 173 -18.75 10.75 -20.54
C ILE A 173 -17.82 11.97 -20.66
N PRO A 174 -16.91 12.20 -19.71
CA PRO A 174 -15.98 13.32 -19.78
C PRO A 174 -14.94 13.12 -20.89
N ARG A 175 -14.45 14.24 -21.43
CA ARG A 175 -13.34 14.24 -22.38
C ARG A 175 -12.01 14.22 -21.64
N THR A 176 -11.36 13.06 -21.58
CA THR A 176 -10.07 12.89 -20.90
C THR A 176 -8.91 12.89 -21.90
N PHE A 177 -7.76 13.41 -21.49
CA PHE A 177 -6.54 13.36 -22.30
C PHE A 177 -5.82 12.01 -22.13
N GLY A 178 -4.88 11.72 -23.03
CA GLY A 178 -4.13 10.47 -23.07
C GLY A 178 -4.60 9.54 -24.19
N ASP A 179 -4.67 8.24 -23.91
CA ASP A 179 -4.99 7.20 -24.89
C ASP A 179 -6.50 6.98 -25.07
N GLY A 180 -7.33 7.73 -24.36
CA GLY A 180 -8.79 7.62 -24.39
C GLY A 180 -9.48 8.14 -25.66
N PHE A 181 -8.75 8.78 -26.57
CA PHE A 181 -9.32 9.31 -27.81
C PHE A 181 -9.59 8.20 -28.85
N ILE A 182 -10.86 8.04 -29.24
CA ILE A 182 -11.32 7.07 -30.23
C ILE A 182 -11.87 7.82 -31.45
N HIS A 183 -11.28 7.60 -32.63
CA HIS A 183 -11.83 8.19 -33.85
C HIS A 183 -13.05 7.39 -34.34
N MET A 184 -14.00 8.07 -35.00
CA MET A 184 -15.21 7.48 -35.57
C MET A 184 -14.99 6.20 -36.40
N SER A 185 -13.86 6.14 -37.10
CA SER A 185 -13.48 5.00 -37.96
C SER A 185 -13.13 3.73 -37.19
N MET A 186 -12.94 3.80 -35.87
CA MET A 186 -12.62 2.65 -35.00
C MET A 186 -13.86 1.99 -34.38
N VAL A 187 -15.05 2.49 -34.70
CA VAL A 187 -16.33 1.97 -34.18
C VAL A 187 -17.16 1.46 -35.35
N ASP A 188 -17.86 0.34 -35.21
CA ASP A 188 -18.67 -0.22 -36.30
C ASP A 188 -20.14 0.21 -36.22
N HIS A 189 -20.68 0.27 -35.00
CA HIS A 189 -22.07 0.61 -34.75
C HIS A 189 -22.22 1.57 -33.57
N LEU A 190 -23.15 2.51 -33.72
CA LEU A 190 -23.41 3.55 -32.72
C LEU A 190 -24.86 3.52 -32.28
N ILE A 191 -25.07 3.86 -31.01
CA ILE A 191 -26.38 4.23 -30.49
C ILE A 191 -26.24 5.46 -29.59
N GLU A 192 -27.15 6.41 -29.75
CA GLU A 192 -27.20 7.58 -28.86
C GLU A 192 -28.09 7.25 -27.67
N HIS A 193 -27.51 7.27 -26.47
CA HIS A 193 -28.26 7.09 -25.23
C HIS A 193 -27.56 7.79 -24.07
N ASP A 194 -28.13 8.91 -23.66
CA ASP A 194 -27.65 9.67 -22.51
C ASP A 194 -28.18 9.08 -21.21
N ALA A 195 -27.26 8.65 -20.34
CA ALA A 195 -27.58 8.18 -19.00
C ALA A 195 -26.51 8.65 -18.01
N PRO A 196 -26.84 8.83 -16.71
CA PRO A 196 -25.81 9.01 -15.70
C PRO A 196 -24.85 7.81 -15.68
N LEU A 197 -23.55 8.11 -15.55
CA LEU A 197 -22.51 7.10 -15.34
C LEU A 197 -22.71 6.40 -14.00
N ILE A 198 -22.15 5.21 -13.85
CA ILE A 198 -22.19 4.51 -12.57
C ILE A 198 -21.25 5.25 -11.61
N GLU A 199 -21.74 5.60 -10.43
CA GLU A 199 -20.94 6.23 -9.38
C GLU A 199 -20.48 5.19 -8.36
N TYR A 200 -19.22 5.30 -7.92
CA TYR A 200 -18.62 4.51 -6.86
C TYR A 200 -18.22 5.45 -5.70
N PRO A 201 -19.13 5.72 -4.75
CA PRO A 201 -18.85 6.64 -3.66
C PRO A 201 -17.92 6.02 -2.62
N MET A 202 -17.13 6.87 -1.97
CA MET A 202 -16.29 6.47 -0.84
C MET A 202 -17.14 5.89 0.31
N GLU A 203 -16.70 4.74 0.82
CA GLU A 203 -17.28 4.16 2.03
C GLU A 203 -16.83 4.87 3.31
N LYS A 204 -17.67 4.83 4.35
CA LYS A 204 -17.30 5.34 5.67
C LYS A 204 -16.08 4.61 6.24
N LEU A 205 -15.08 5.35 6.70
CA LEU A 205 -13.87 4.83 7.33
C LEU A 205 -14.08 4.63 8.84
N ASP A 206 -13.53 3.54 9.38
CA ASP A 206 -13.44 3.32 10.84
C ASP A 206 -12.09 3.82 11.37
N ILE A 207 -11.98 3.93 12.70
CA ILE A 207 -10.81 4.53 13.37
C ILE A 207 -9.56 3.73 13.05
N GLU A 208 -9.63 2.40 13.12
CA GLU A 208 -8.50 1.51 12.84
C GLU A 208 -8.03 1.66 11.39
N THR A 209 -8.96 1.84 10.44
CA THR A 209 -8.59 2.09 9.04
C THR A 209 -7.91 3.46 8.85
N LEU A 210 -8.34 4.49 9.56
CA LEU A 210 -7.67 5.81 9.55
C LEU A 210 -6.25 5.72 10.12
N GLU A 211 -6.07 5.00 11.23
CA GLU A 211 -4.75 4.75 11.83
C GLU A 211 -3.82 3.98 10.88
N VAL A 212 -4.35 2.99 10.13
CA VAL A 212 -3.59 2.34 9.04
C VAL A 212 -3.15 3.38 8.00
N GLY A 213 -4.05 4.28 7.60
CA GLY A 213 -3.76 5.37 6.66
C GLY A 213 -2.64 6.31 7.14
N GLU A 214 -2.68 6.72 8.40
CA GLU A 214 -1.63 7.53 9.04
C GLU A 214 -0.27 6.80 9.05
N ASN A 215 -0.28 5.51 9.39
CA ASN A 215 0.92 4.68 9.38
C ASN A 215 1.49 4.54 7.95
N ILE A 216 0.66 4.42 6.92
CA ILE A 216 1.09 4.44 5.51
C ILE A 216 1.73 5.79 5.16
N ALA A 217 1.06 6.91 5.49
CA ALA A 217 1.54 8.26 5.19
C ALA A 217 2.89 8.58 5.86
N SER A 218 3.20 7.95 6.99
CA SER A 218 4.50 8.06 7.66
C SER A 218 5.67 7.47 6.83
N LEU A 219 5.39 6.52 5.94
CA LEU A 219 6.37 5.88 5.06
C LEU A 219 6.59 6.62 3.74
N ILE A 220 5.71 7.57 3.41
CA ILE A 220 5.74 8.31 2.15
C ILE A 220 6.49 9.63 2.37
N ASP A 221 7.59 9.81 1.65
CA ASP A 221 8.40 11.02 1.72
C ASP A 221 7.84 12.08 0.74
N ASP A 222 8.06 13.36 1.03
CA ASP A 222 7.74 14.44 0.07
C ASP A 222 8.44 14.19 -1.26
N GLY A 223 7.78 14.53 -2.37
CA GLY A 223 8.29 14.27 -3.72
C GLY A 223 8.15 12.84 -4.22
N SER A 224 7.57 11.91 -3.45
CA SER A 224 7.35 10.53 -3.91
C SER A 224 6.33 10.47 -5.05
N THR A 225 6.53 9.54 -5.99
CA THR A 225 5.48 9.14 -6.94
C THR A 225 4.70 7.98 -6.34
N ILE A 226 3.37 8.07 -6.28
CA ILE A 226 2.53 7.08 -5.60
C ILE A 226 1.58 6.37 -6.58
N GLN A 227 1.39 5.07 -6.33
CA GLN A 227 0.30 4.25 -6.83
C GLN A 227 -0.55 3.77 -5.67
N PHE A 228 -1.85 3.67 -5.90
CA PHE A 228 -2.81 3.15 -4.93
C PHE A 228 -3.96 2.42 -5.64
N GLY A 229 -4.68 1.60 -4.88
CA GLY A 229 -5.94 0.99 -5.33
C GLY A 229 -7.15 1.81 -4.89
N PHE A 230 -8.31 1.18 -4.86
CA PHE A 230 -9.55 1.76 -4.32
C PHE A 230 -9.97 1.01 -3.04
N GLY A 231 -10.93 1.59 -2.31
CA GLY A 231 -11.48 1.02 -1.09
C GLY A 231 -10.88 1.63 0.18
N ARG A 232 -11.34 1.17 1.34
CA ARG A 232 -11.20 1.91 2.61
C ARG A 232 -9.75 2.22 3.01
N ILE A 233 -8.81 1.28 2.82
CA ILE A 233 -7.40 1.47 3.20
C ILE A 233 -6.68 2.46 2.27
N PRO A 234 -6.72 2.29 0.93
CA PRO A 234 -6.19 3.31 0.02
C PRO A 234 -6.78 4.70 0.27
N GLU A 235 -8.10 4.82 0.47
CA GLU A 235 -8.73 6.12 0.76
C GLU A 235 -8.22 6.73 2.07
N ALA A 236 -8.10 5.95 3.13
CA ALA A 236 -7.51 6.42 4.39
C ALA A 236 -6.06 6.88 4.21
N ALA A 237 -5.26 6.15 3.42
CA ALA A 237 -3.90 6.56 3.11
C ALA A 237 -3.86 7.90 2.38
N LEU A 238 -4.69 8.09 1.36
CA LEU A 238 -4.77 9.34 0.60
C LEU A 238 -5.20 10.52 1.48
N LEU A 239 -6.21 10.36 2.32
CA LEU A 239 -6.64 11.40 3.25
C LEU A 239 -5.53 11.79 4.23
N SER A 240 -4.73 10.83 4.68
CA SER A 240 -3.58 11.06 5.57
C SER A 240 -2.36 11.67 4.86
N LEU A 241 -2.38 11.82 3.53
CA LEU A 241 -1.32 12.50 2.77
C LEU A 241 -1.51 14.01 2.67
N VAL A 242 -2.67 14.55 3.07
CA VAL A 242 -2.92 16.00 3.05
C VAL A 242 -1.82 16.72 3.84
N GLY A 243 -1.13 17.66 3.20
CA GLY A 243 -0.03 18.42 3.79
C GLY A 243 1.37 17.91 3.45
N LYS A 244 1.50 16.75 2.79
CA LYS A 244 2.73 16.35 2.08
C LYS A 244 2.99 17.31 0.92
N LYS A 245 4.22 17.31 0.42
CA LYS A 245 4.65 18.24 -0.62
C LYS A 245 5.08 17.53 -1.89
N ASP A 246 4.65 18.11 -3.02
CA ASP A 246 5.12 17.77 -4.36
C ASP A 246 4.98 16.29 -4.73
N LEU A 247 3.91 15.64 -4.27
CA LEU A 247 3.65 14.25 -4.64
C LEU A 247 3.33 14.13 -6.13
N GLY A 248 3.71 13.00 -6.71
CA GLY A 248 3.34 12.59 -8.06
C GLY A 248 2.40 11.38 -8.06
N ILE A 249 1.56 11.26 -9.09
CA ILE A 249 0.63 10.15 -9.27
C ILE A 249 0.94 9.40 -10.56
N HIS A 250 1.20 8.10 -10.42
CA HIS A 250 1.25 7.15 -11.52
C HIS A 250 0.58 5.86 -11.03
N SER A 251 -0.72 5.73 -11.29
CA SER A 251 -1.56 4.70 -10.66
C SER A 251 -2.43 4.01 -11.70
N GLU A 252 -2.81 2.75 -11.51
CA GLU A 252 -3.82 2.12 -12.38
C GLU A 252 -5.20 2.78 -12.20
N ILE A 253 -5.57 3.04 -10.94
CA ILE A 253 -6.87 3.55 -10.54
C ILE A 253 -6.71 4.88 -9.81
N ILE A 254 -7.62 5.81 -10.07
CA ILE A 254 -7.84 7.03 -9.29
C ILE A 254 -9.28 7.15 -8.80
N THR A 255 -9.47 7.82 -7.67
CA THR A 255 -10.76 8.01 -6.98
C THR A 255 -10.98 9.48 -6.62
N ASP A 256 -12.15 9.84 -6.08
CA ASP A 256 -12.51 11.22 -5.76
C ASP A 256 -11.46 11.98 -4.94
N THR A 257 -10.76 11.30 -4.02
CA THR A 257 -9.77 11.90 -3.13
C THR A 257 -8.60 12.55 -3.88
N ILE A 258 -8.36 12.15 -5.14
CA ILE A 258 -7.34 12.81 -5.96
C ILE A 258 -7.68 14.29 -6.24
N CYS A 259 -8.98 14.63 -6.30
CA CYS A 259 -9.41 16.02 -6.49
C CYS A 259 -8.92 16.85 -5.31
N ASP A 260 -9.14 16.39 -4.07
CA ASP A 260 -8.72 17.08 -2.84
C ASP A 260 -7.20 17.22 -2.74
N LEU A 261 -6.45 16.17 -3.11
CA LEU A 261 -4.99 16.20 -3.07
C LEU A 261 -4.37 17.14 -4.11
N MET A 262 -4.97 17.22 -5.30
CA MET A 262 -4.53 18.17 -6.34
C MET A 262 -4.93 19.60 -5.99
N GLU A 263 -6.18 19.83 -5.55
CA GLU A 263 -6.70 21.16 -5.17
C GLU A 263 -5.93 21.75 -3.97
N SER A 264 -5.53 20.92 -3.01
CA SER A 264 -4.71 21.34 -1.87
C SER A 264 -3.24 21.63 -2.21
N GLY A 265 -2.79 21.28 -3.42
CA GLY A 265 -1.38 21.38 -3.82
C GLY A 265 -0.47 20.30 -3.22
N THR A 266 -1.05 19.30 -2.55
CA THR A 266 -0.30 18.12 -2.06
C THR A 266 0.28 17.33 -3.24
N VAL A 267 -0.52 17.15 -4.29
CA VAL A 267 -0.13 16.54 -5.55
C VAL A 267 0.14 17.62 -6.58
N THR A 268 1.40 17.71 -7.03
CA THR A 268 1.82 18.66 -8.08
C THR A 268 2.35 17.93 -9.32
N ASN A 269 2.74 16.67 -9.18
CA ASN A 269 3.41 15.87 -10.21
C ASN A 269 4.74 16.46 -10.73
N MET A 270 5.27 17.51 -10.10
CA MET A 270 6.45 18.22 -10.59
C MET A 270 7.76 17.47 -10.33
N ASN A 271 7.76 16.54 -9.37
CA ASN A 271 8.92 15.71 -9.04
C ASN A 271 8.92 14.35 -9.75
N LYS A 272 7.93 14.07 -10.61
CA LYS A 272 7.95 12.84 -11.43
C LYS A 272 9.04 12.94 -12.50
N ASP A 273 9.82 11.87 -12.66
CA ASP A 273 10.88 11.77 -13.68
C ASP A 273 10.34 11.71 -15.12
N ILE A 274 9.17 11.12 -15.29
CA ILE A 274 8.41 11.07 -16.56
C ILE A 274 6.98 11.52 -16.32
N ASP A 275 6.28 11.94 -17.37
CA ASP A 275 4.94 12.54 -17.26
C ASP A 275 4.88 13.68 -16.21
N THR A 276 5.95 14.48 -16.13
CA THR A 276 6.08 15.59 -15.19
C THR A 276 4.90 16.57 -15.34
N GLY A 277 4.34 16.98 -14.20
CA GLY A 277 3.19 17.88 -14.13
C GLY A 277 1.85 17.20 -14.43
N LYS A 278 1.81 15.87 -14.64
CA LYS A 278 0.60 15.13 -14.97
C LYS A 278 0.32 13.98 -13.99
N THR A 279 -0.93 13.88 -13.56
CA THR A 279 -1.48 12.69 -12.91
C THR A 279 -1.74 11.65 -14.00
N THR A 280 -1.06 10.50 -13.94
CA THR A 280 -1.23 9.42 -14.91
C THR A 280 -2.11 8.32 -14.30
N ALA A 281 -3.20 7.96 -14.98
CA ALA A 281 -4.11 6.88 -14.56
C ALA A 281 -4.60 6.03 -15.74
N SER A 282 -5.32 4.92 -15.50
CA SER A 282 -5.93 4.08 -16.55
C SER A 282 -7.45 3.95 -16.38
N LEU A 283 -7.91 3.94 -15.13
CA LEU A 283 -9.32 3.81 -14.75
C LEU A 283 -9.68 4.78 -13.62
N CYS A 284 -10.92 5.26 -13.61
CA CYS A 284 -11.48 6.04 -12.52
C CYS A 284 -12.64 5.30 -11.86
N LEU A 285 -12.63 5.25 -10.53
CA LEU A 285 -13.74 4.76 -9.70
C LEU A 285 -14.13 5.86 -8.74
N GLY A 286 -15.27 6.50 -8.99
CA GLY A 286 -15.66 7.66 -8.20
C GLY A 286 -17.05 8.18 -8.48
N THR A 287 -17.31 9.39 -8.03
CA THR A 287 -18.59 10.07 -8.19
C THR A 287 -18.58 11.04 -9.36
N ARG A 288 -19.73 11.69 -9.60
CA ARG A 288 -19.84 12.78 -10.57
C ARG A 288 -18.78 13.87 -10.39
N ARG A 289 -18.35 14.14 -9.16
CA ARG A 289 -17.29 15.11 -8.84
C ARG A 289 -16.01 14.79 -9.61
N LEU A 290 -15.53 13.56 -9.51
CA LEU A 290 -14.31 13.12 -10.18
C LEU A 290 -14.46 13.21 -11.71
N PHE A 291 -15.62 12.80 -12.23
CA PHE A 291 -15.87 12.81 -13.68
C PHE A 291 -15.82 14.24 -14.25
N ASP A 292 -16.44 15.19 -13.56
CA ASP A 292 -16.42 16.60 -13.95
C ASP A 292 -15.00 17.20 -13.81
N TYR A 293 -14.23 16.80 -12.79
CA TYR A 293 -12.85 17.25 -12.57
C TYR A 293 -11.87 16.79 -13.67
N LEU A 294 -12.14 15.64 -14.28
CA LEU A 294 -11.35 15.05 -15.36
C LEU A 294 -11.63 15.71 -16.73
N ASN A 295 -12.82 16.27 -16.91
CA ASN A 295 -13.28 16.76 -18.21
C ASN A 295 -12.44 17.94 -18.72
N ASP A 296 -11.76 17.73 -19.85
CA ASP A 296 -10.82 18.67 -20.49
C ASP A 296 -9.74 19.21 -19.52
N ASN A 297 -9.30 18.39 -18.56
CA ASN A 297 -8.24 18.76 -17.61
C ASN A 297 -6.84 18.30 -18.09
N PRO A 298 -5.97 19.20 -18.60
CA PRO A 298 -4.66 18.81 -19.15
C PRO A 298 -3.64 18.34 -18.11
N GLY A 299 -3.94 18.50 -16.81
CA GLY A 299 -3.13 18.00 -15.71
C GLY A 299 -3.33 16.50 -15.44
N ILE A 300 -4.24 15.83 -16.16
CA ILE A 300 -4.54 14.42 -15.99
C ILE A 300 -4.50 13.72 -17.35
N GLU A 301 -3.83 12.57 -17.41
CA GLU A 301 -3.83 11.70 -18.59
C GLU A 301 -4.25 10.28 -18.23
N MET A 302 -5.28 9.82 -18.94
CA MET A 302 -5.78 8.44 -18.90
C MET A 302 -5.07 7.64 -19.98
N ARG A 303 -4.22 6.69 -19.60
CA ARG A 303 -3.37 5.89 -20.48
C ARG A 303 -3.65 4.41 -20.35
N LYS A 304 -3.33 3.67 -21.41
CA LYS A 304 -3.55 2.23 -21.48
C LYS A 304 -2.69 1.45 -20.47
N PRO A 305 -3.12 0.26 -20.01
CA PRO A 305 -2.38 -0.55 -19.06
C PRO A 305 -0.97 -0.98 -19.53
N GLU A 306 -0.74 -1.10 -20.84
CA GLU A 306 0.59 -1.40 -21.41
C GLU A 306 1.60 -0.27 -21.18
N TYR A 307 1.13 0.90 -20.76
CA TYR A 307 1.96 1.99 -20.27
C TYR A 307 1.94 2.05 -18.74
N VAL A 308 0.76 2.18 -18.14
CA VAL A 308 0.61 2.44 -16.70
C VAL A 308 1.15 1.29 -15.84
N SER A 309 0.87 0.05 -16.24
CA SER A 309 1.26 -1.16 -15.50
C SER A 309 2.56 -1.78 -16.01
N ASN A 310 3.26 -1.12 -16.94
CA ASN A 310 4.50 -1.63 -17.51
C ASN A 310 5.65 -1.48 -16.50
N PRO A 311 6.34 -2.57 -16.12
CA PRO A 311 7.44 -2.50 -15.16
C PRO A 311 8.56 -1.52 -15.55
N GLN A 312 8.83 -1.33 -16.84
CA GLN A 312 9.85 -0.37 -17.29
C GLN A 312 9.41 1.08 -17.03
N VAL A 313 8.13 1.38 -17.22
CA VAL A 313 7.56 2.71 -16.96
C VAL A 313 7.49 2.96 -15.45
N ILE A 314 6.95 2.02 -14.69
CA ILE A 314 6.88 2.11 -13.22
C ILE A 314 8.29 2.31 -12.62
N GLY A 315 9.27 1.52 -13.07
CA GLY A 315 10.66 1.60 -12.60
C GLY A 315 11.42 2.86 -13.03
N SER A 316 10.86 3.65 -13.95
CA SER A 316 11.44 4.93 -14.38
C SER A 316 11.12 6.08 -13.42
N HIS A 317 10.16 5.90 -12.51
CA HIS A 317 9.89 6.86 -11.44
C HIS A 317 10.78 6.57 -10.22
N GLY A 318 11.59 7.53 -9.80
CA GLY A 318 12.30 7.51 -8.53
C GLY A 318 11.32 7.65 -7.35
N ASN A 319 11.67 7.09 -6.19
CA ASN A 319 10.84 7.09 -4.99
C ASN A 319 9.40 6.59 -5.26
N MET A 320 9.25 5.58 -6.12
CA MET A 320 7.96 4.99 -6.44
C MET A 320 7.39 4.25 -5.21
N VAL A 321 6.21 4.64 -4.73
CA VAL A 321 5.53 3.98 -3.61
C VAL A 321 4.24 3.32 -4.09
N ALA A 322 4.17 2.00 -3.98
CA ALA A 322 2.99 1.22 -4.31
C ALA A 322 2.21 0.89 -3.03
N ILE A 323 0.99 1.40 -2.89
CA ILE A 323 0.12 1.20 -1.72
C ILE A 323 -0.97 0.21 -2.08
N ASN A 324 -0.97 -0.94 -1.42
CA ASN A 324 -1.91 -2.00 -1.72
C ASN A 324 -2.50 -2.66 -0.47
N GLY A 325 -3.63 -3.36 -0.65
CA GLY A 325 -4.35 -4.06 0.42
C GLY A 325 -4.18 -5.58 0.38
N ALA A 326 -4.29 -6.24 1.54
CA ALA A 326 -4.40 -7.69 1.62
C ALA A 326 -5.51 -8.14 2.58
N VAL A 327 -5.94 -9.38 2.43
CA VAL A 327 -6.91 -10.02 3.33
C VAL A 327 -6.20 -10.57 4.55
N GLU A 328 -5.15 -11.37 4.32
CA GLU A 328 -4.29 -11.90 5.37
C GLU A 328 -2.82 -11.77 4.99
N VAL A 329 -1.97 -11.76 6.00
CA VAL A 329 -0.52 -11.96 5.88
C VAL A 329 -0.09 -13.11 6.80
N ASP A 330 0.61 -14.10 6.24
CA ASP A 330 1.14 -15.20 7.04
C ASP A 330 2.43 -14.80 7.79
N LEU A 331 2.89 -15.57 8.78
CA LEU A 331 4.10 -15.25 9.56
C LEU A 331 5.41 -15.29 8.75
N THR A 332 5.37 -15.80 7.52
CA THR A 332 6.49 -15.75 6.58
C THR A 332 6.49 -14.46 5.75
N GLY A 333 5.40 -13.69 5.81
CA GLY A 333 5.18 -12.45 5.08
C GLY A 333 4.50 -12.63 3.73
N GLN A 334 3.95 -13.79 3.39
CA GLN A 334 3.12 -13.92 2.18
C GLN A 334 1.78 -13.25 2.40
N THR A 335 1.25 -12.63 1.36
CA THR A 335 -0.08 -12.00 1.43
C THR A 335 -1.02 -12.63 0.43
N CYS A 336 -2.29 -12.68 0.81
CA CYS A 336 -3.33 -13.24 -0.02
C CYS A 336 -4.48 -12.27 -0.25
N VAL A 337 -5.20 -12.54 -1.33
CA VAL A 337 -6.61 -12.18 -1.48
C VAL A 337 -7.44 -13.45 -1.29
N GLY A 338 -8.55 -13.37 -0.56
CA GLY A 338 -9.39 -14.54 -0.33
C GLY A 338 -10.34 -14.81 -1.49
N MET A 339 -10.57 -16.08 -1.79
CA MET A 339 -11.50 -16.52 -2.84
C MET A 339 -12.90 -16.87 -2.28
N LYS A 340 -13.11 -16.83 -0.95
CA LYS A 340 -14.38 -17.17 -0.29
C LYS A 340 -14.45 -16.60 1.13
N ASP A 341 -15.68 -16.30 1.57
CA ASP A 341 -16.08 -15.75 2.88
C ASP A 341 -15.57 -14.32 3.18
N GLN A 342 -16.54 -13.42 3.44
CA GLN A 342 -16.39 -12.03 3.89
C GLN A 342 -15.63 -10.97 3.06
N ILE A 343 -15.19 -11.25 1.82
CA ILE A 343 -14.51 -10.23 1.00
C ILE A 343 -15.43 -9.68 -0.10
N ASP A 344 -15.43 -8.36 -0.26
CA ASP A 344 -16.23 -7.64 -1.25
C ASP A 344 -15.64 -7.76 -2.66
N PHE A 345 -14.31 -7.79 -2.81
CA PHE A 345 -13.62 -7.85 -4.09
C PHE A 345 -12.49 -8.89 -4.14
N PHE A 346 -12.36 -9.62 -5.25
CA PHE A 346 -11.33 -10.64 -5.46
C PHE A 346 -10.67 -10.55 -6.84
N GLY A 347 -9.36 -10.44 -6.88
CA GLY A 347 -8.55 -10.36 -8.09
C GLY A 347 -7.30 -9.51 -7.85
N VAL A 348 -6.35 -9.54 -8.78
CA VAL A 348 -5.00 -9.00 -8.56
C VAL A 348 -4.77 -7.66 -9.25
N LEU A 349 -5.42 -7.40 -10.39
CA LEU A 349 -5.14 -6.22 -11.24
C LEU A 349 -3.62 -6.04 -11.39
N SER A 350 -3.08 -4.83 -11.23
CA SER A 350 -1.61 -4.59 -11.27
C SER A 350 -0.94 -4.62 -9.88
N HIS A 351 -1.62 -5.12 -8.84
CA HIS A 351 -1.15 -5.11 -7.45
C HIS A 351 0.29 -5.63 -7.29
N ALA A 352 0.52 -6.86 -7.74
CA ALA A 352 1.83 -7.51 -7.63
C ALA A 352 2.88 -6.82 -8.52
N ASP A 353 2.48 -6.34 -9.70
CA ASP A 353 3.35 -5.67 -10.67
C ASP A 353 3.89 -4.36 -10.09
N PHE A 354 3.02 -3.52 -9.53
CA PHE A 354 3.43 -2.28 -8.84
C PHE A 354 4.25 -2.56 -7.60
N ASN A 355 3.81 -3.49 -6.73
CA ASN A 355 4.51 -3.77 -5.48
C ASN A 355 5.94 -4.26 -5.74
N ARG A 356 6.12 -5.21 -6.67
CA ARG A 356 7.44 -5.72 -7.04
C ARG A 356 8.29 -4.66 -7.72
N THR A 357 7.72 -3.91 -8.65
CA THR A 357 8.50 -2.95 -9.45
C THR A 357 8.90 -1.71 -8.66
N ALA A 358 8.05 -1.25 -7.73
CA ALA A 358 8.39 -0.17 -6.82
C ALA A 358 9.68 -0.46 -6.03
N MET A 359 9.91 -1.72 -5.65
CA MET A 359 11.15 -2.11 -4.96
C MET A 359 12.41 -2.05 -5.84
N LEU A 360 12.24 -2.05 -7.17
CA LEU A 360 13.35 -1.89 -8.12
C LEU A 360 13.68 -0.41 -8.37
N SER A 361 12.77 0.50 -8.02
CA SER A 361 12.99 1.94 -8.11
C SER A 361 13.91 2.43 -6.97
N PRO A 362 14.90 3.31 -7.26
CA PRO A 362 15.69 3.95 -6.21
C PRO A 362 14.81 4.69 -5.20
N GLY A 363 14.91 4.28 -3.92
CA GLY A 363 14.09 4.85 -2.84
C GLY A 363 12.63 4.38 -2.82
N GLY A 364 12.23 3.52 -3.75
CA GLY A 364 10.88 3.01 -3.87
C GLY A 364 10.49 2.04 -2.75
N LYS A 365 9.18 1.90 -2.53
CA LYS A 365 8.60 1.13 -1.43
C LYS A 365 7.37 0.37 -1.92
N GLY A 366 7.33 -0.94 -1.66
CA GLY A 366 6.11 -1.75 -1.80
C GLY A 366 5.42 -1.85 -0.44
N ILE A 367 4.20 -1.35 -0.32
CA ILE A 367 3.43 -1.32 0.92
C ILE A 367 2.21 -2.22 0.76
N ILE A 368 2.10 -3.24 1.61
CA ILE A 368 0.87 -4.00 1.81
C ILE A 368 0.26 -3.62 3.16
N ALA A 369 -1.00 -3.24 3.16
CA ALA A 369 -1.71 -2.75 4.33
C ALA A 369 -3.00 -3.53 4.58
N LEU A 370 -3.30 -3.74 5.85
CA LEU A 370 -4.50 -4.43 6.31
C LEU A 370 -4.79 -3.99 7.74
N ARG A 371 -6.06 -4.02 8.19
CA ARG A 371 -6.27 -3.97 9.64
C ARG A 371 -5.77 -5.29 10.24
N SER A 372 -5.31 -5.23 11.48
CA SER A 372 -4.77 -6.40 12.18
C SER A 372 -5.83 -7.47 12.50
N THR A 373 -7.12 -7.11 12.51
CA THR A 373 -8.28 -8.00 12.74
C THR A 373 -9.41 -7.80 11.73
N THR A 374 -10.34 -8.75 11.66
CA THR A 374 -11.64 -8.58 11.00
C THR A 374 -12.43 -7.41 11.58
N ARG A 375 -13.47 -6.92 10.89
CA ARG A 375 -14.20 -5.70 11.31
C ARG A 375 -14.84 -5.83 12.70
N ASP A 376 -15.29 -7.03 13.04
CA ASP A 376 -15.87 -7.40 14.33
C ASP A 376 -14.80 -7.69 15.42
N GLY A 377 -13.52 -7.62 15.07
CA GLY A 377 -12.40 -7.91 15.97
C GLY A 377 -12.23 -9.38 16.33
N SER A 378 -13.04 -10.28 15.77
CA SER A 378 -13.11 -11.68 16.21
C SER A 378 -11.96 -12.55 15.70
N GLN A 379 -11.33 -12.19 14.58
CA GLN A 379 -10.27 -12.96 13.94
C GLN A 379 -9.06 -12.06 13.62
N SER A 380 -7.85 -12.60 13.79
CA SER A 380 -6.61 -11.96 13.36
C SER A 380 -6.45 -12.06 11.85
N ARG A 381 -5.90 -11.01 11.22
CA ARG A 381 -5.48 -11.02 9.80
C ARG A 381 -3.97 -11.17 9.61
N ILE A 382 -3.22 -11.10 10.69
CA ILE A 382 -1.87 -11.66 10.75
C ILE A 382 -2.05 -13.09 11.23
N VAL A 383 -1.70 -14.06 10.40
CA VAL A 383 -2.01 -15.47 10.64
C VAL A 383 -0.73 -16.32 10.60
N PRO A 384 -0.68 -17.46 11.31
CA PRO A 384 0.44 -18.38 11.21
C PRO A 384 0.56 -19.01 9.83
N GLU A 385 -0.57 -19.45 9.31
CA GLU A 385 -0.81 -20.04 7.99
C GLU A 385 -2.16 -19.50 7.50
N PHE A 386 -2.38 -19.37 6.18
CA PHE A 386 -3.63 -18.81 5.66
C PHE A 386 -4.85 -19.60 6.13
N THR A 387 -5.84 -18.89 6.67
CA THR A 387 -7.04 -19.49 7.29
C THR A 387 -7.86 -20.24 6.25
N TYR A 388 -7.90 -19.72 5.02
CA TYR A 388 -8.72 -20.25 3.95
C TYR A 388 -7.91 -21.16 3.03
N SER A 389 -8.40 -22.39 2.84
CA SER A 389 -7.85 -23.36 1.88
C SER A 389 -7.94 -22.91 0.42
N ARG A 390 -8.70 -21.85 0.13
CA ARG A 390 -8.84 -21.22 -1.18
C ARG A 390 -8.39 -19.77 -1.11
N SER A 391 -7.09 -19.57 -0.90
CA SER A 391 -6.44 -18.27 -0.88
C SER A 391 -5.61 -18.08 -2.16
N GLY A 392 -5.80 -16.93 -2.83
CA GLY A 392 -4.94 -16.53 -3.93
C GLY A 392 -3.73 -15.78 -3.37
N ILE A 393 -2.55 -16.40 -3.41
CA ILE A 393 -1.30 -15.72 -3.01
C ILE A 393 -0.98 -14.65 -4.07
N ILE A 394 -0.87 -13.40 -3.63
CA ILE A 394 -0.65 -12.24 -4.53
C ILE A 394 0.78 -11.71 -4.44
N THR A 395 1.31 -11.60 -3.22
CA THR A 395 2.66 -11.16 -2.96
C THR A 395 3.36 -12.28 -2.21
N THR A 396 4.40 -12.81 -2.85
CA THR A 396 5.18 -13.92 -2.29
C THR A 396 6.17 -13.40 -1.24
N GLN A 397 6.74 -14.31 -0.44
CA GLN A 397 7.74 -13.97 0.58
C GLN A 397 8.91 -13.14 0.02
N THR A 398 9.25 -13.37 -1.26
CA THR A 398 10.34 -12.70 -1.97
C THR A 398 10.03 -11.24 -2.27
N ASP A 399 8.77 -10.92 -2.54
CA ASP A 399 8.33 -9.61 -3.04
C ASP A 399 7.69 -8.74 -1.92
N THR A 400 7.45 -9.32 -0.75
CA THR A 400 6.92 -8.56 0.39
C THR A 400 7.98 -7.64 0.98
N ASN A 401 7.61 -6.36 1.11
CA ASN A 401 8.46 -5.30 1.66
C ASN A 401 7.85 -4.72 2.95
N TRP A 402 7.04 -3.67 2.88
CA TRP A 402 6.40 -3.11 4.07
C TRP A 402 5.05 -3.75 4.33
N ILE A 403 4.81 -4.16 5.59
CA ILE A 403 3.49 -4.52 6.11
C ILE A 403 3.05 -3.45 7.08
N VAL A 404 1.80 -3.01 6.96
CA VAL A 404 1.22 -1.94 7.78
C VAL A 404 -0.13 -2.35 8.35
N THR A 405 -0.30 -2.14 9.65
CA THR A 405 -1.58 -2.21 10.36
C THR A 405 -1.80 -0.92 11.16
N GLU A 406 -2.91 -0.83 11.88
CA GLU A 406 -3.17 0.22 12.87
C GLU A 406 -2.12 0.24 14.00
N TYR A 407 -1.44 -0.89 14.27
CA TYR A 407 -0.40 -1.00 15.30
C TYR A 407 1.01 -0.65 14.80
N GLY A 408 1.15 -0.23 13.55
CA GLY A 408 2.39 0.29 13.00
C GLY A 408 2.84 -0.38 11.70
N CYS A 409 4.09 -0.11 11.34
CA CYS A 409 4.70 -0.57 10.09
C CYS A 409 6.00 -1.35 10.34
N VAL A 410 6.20 -2.41 9.57
CA VAL A 410 7.42 -3.21 9.57
C VAL A 410 7.93 -3.46 8.17
N ASN A 411 9.24 -3.41 8.00
CA ASN A 411 9.92 -3.77 6.74
C ASN A 411 10.40 -5.21 6.84
N LEU A 412 9.97 -6.09 5.94
CA LEU A 412 10.35 -7.51 5.88
C LEU A 412 11.50 -7.79 4.89
N TYR A 413 11.96 -6.77 4.17
CA TYR A 413 13.02 -6.92 3.18
C TYR A 413 14.34 -7.31 3.84
N GLY A 414 14.95 -8.40 3.36
CA GLY A 414 16.19 -8.95 3.90
C GLY A 414 16.07 -9.65 5.26
N LYS A 415 14.87 -9.76 5.84
CA LYS A 415 14.64 -10.43 7.14
C LYS A 415 14.48 -11.94 7.00
N SER A 416 15.04 -12.70 7.94
CA SER A 416 14.80 -14.14 8.08
C SER A 416 13.35 -14.43 8.48
N ILE A 417 12.87 -15.67 8.29
CA ILE A 417 11.51 -16.06 8.72
C ILE A 417 11.27 -15.78 10.21
N ARG A 418 12.27 -16.01 11.06
CA ARG A 418 12.20 -15.66 12.48
C ARG A 418 11.93 -14.17 12.69
N ASP A 419 12.76 -13.34 12.07
CA ASP A 419 12.68 -11.88 12.27
C ASP A 419 11.39 -11.32 11.65
N ARG A 420 10.89 -11.94 10.57
CA ARG A 420 9.58 -11.63 9.98
C ARG A 420 8.43 -11.99 10.91
N ALA A 421 8.42 -13.21 11.47
CA ALA A 421 7.40 -13.63 12.42
C ALA A 421 7.33 -12.66 13.61
N LEU A 422 8.48 -12.32 14.21
CA LEU A 422 8.53 -11.34 15.31
C LEU A 422 8.08 -9.94 14.87
N ALA A 423 8.51 -9.48 13.69
CA ALA A 423 8.08 -8.19 13.15
C ALA A 423 6.56 -8.12 12.97
N LEU A 424 5.98 -9.13 12.32
CA LEU A 424 4.54 -9.23 12.08
C LEU A 424 3.75 -9.31 13.39
N ILE A 425 4.18 -10.14 14.34
CA ILE A 425 3.56 -10.23 15.67
C ILE A 425 3.57 -8.87 16.37
N SER A 426 4.64 -8.06 16.21
CA SER A 426 4.74 -6.74 16.86
C SER A 426 3.70 -5.73 16.37
N ILE A 427 3.14 -5.93 15.17
CA ILE A 427 2.08 -5.10 14.58
C ILE A 427 0.74 -5.86 14.48
N ALA A 428 0.61 -7.02 15.12
CA ALA A 428 -0.67 -7.69 15.30
C ALA A 428 -1.46 -7.05 16.45
N HIS A 429 -2.78 -7.27 16.46
CA HIS A 429 -3.62 -6.89 17.59
C HIS A 429 -3.14 -7.54 18.89
N PRO A 430 -3.00 -6.79 20.00
CA PRO A 430 -2.44 -7.29 21.27
C PRO A 430 -3.01 -8.63 21.72
N GLY A 431 -4.35 -8.78 21.67
CA GLY A 431 -5.04 -10.01 22.06
C GLY A 431 -4.70 -11.27 21.26
N PHE A 432 -4.03 -11.15 20.10
CA PHE A 432 -3.60 -12.29 19.27
C PHE A 432 -2.09 -12.52 19.30
N ARG A 433 -1.28 -11.61 19.86
CA ARG A 433 0.19 -11.70 19.80
C ARG A 433 0.74 -12.94 20.49
N GLN A 434 0.20 -13.27 21.67
CA GLN A 434 0.64 -14.46 22.41
C GLN A 434 0.30 -15.75 21.65
N TRP A 435 -0.92 -15.83 21.10
CA TRP A 435 -1.31 -16.97 20.27
C TRP A 435 -0.40 -17.13 19.04
N LEU A 436 -0.11 -16.03 18.33
CA LEU A 436 0.79 -16.03 17.19
C LEU A 436 2.21 -16.48 17.57
N LEU A 437 2.72 -16.07 18.74
CA LEU A 437 4.03 -16.52 19.22
C LEU A 437 4.06 -18.03 19.46
N GLU A 438 3.05 -18.56 20.15
CA GLU A 438 2.96 -20.00 20.44
C GLU A 438 2.86 -20.80 19.14
N GLU A 439 2.14 -20.30 18.14
CA GLU A 439 2.10 -20.95 16.83
C GLU A 439 3.41 -20.81 16.06
N ALA A 440 4.09 -19.66 16.15
CA ALA A 440 5.44 -19.50 15.59
C ALA A 440 6.45 -20.48 16.21
N LYS A 441 6.32 -20.79 17.51
CA LYS A 441 7.11 -21.84 18.19
C LYS A 441 6.72 -23.22 17.69
N ARG A 442 5.43 -23.52 17.54
CA ARG A 442 4.94 -24.79 16.98
C ARG A 442 5.51 -25.05 15.58
N LEU A 443 5.57 -24.00 14.75
CA LEU A 443 6.12 -24.03 13.39
C LEU A 443 7.66 -23.98 13.35
N ASN A 444 8.33 -23.83 14.49
CA ASN A 444 9.78 -23.63 14.60
C ASN A 444 10.31 -22.41 13.82
N PHE A 445 9.50 -21.36 13.70
CA PHE A 445 9.92 -20.09 13.12
C PHE A 445 10.72 -19.25 14.11
N VAL A 446 10.44 -19.37 15.41
CA VAL A 446 11.13 -18.66 16.49
C VAL A 446 11.74 -19.62 17.51
N TYR A 447 12.58 -19.10 18.40
CA TYR A 447 13.14 -19.90 19.50
C TYR A 447 12.03 -20.40 20.43
N GLN A 448 12.22 -21.59 21.00
CA GLN A 448 11.26 -22.17 21.95
C GLN A 448 11.17 -21.36 23.24
N ASP A 449 12.26 -20.68 23.65
CA ASP A 449 12.31 -19.75 24.77
C ASP A 449 12.08 -18.28 24.38
N GLN A 450 11.55 -18.03 23.17
CA GLN A 450 11.12 -16.70 22.76
C GLN A 450 9.94 -16.22 23.61
N VAL A 451 10.02 -15.01 24.11
CA VAL A 451 8.98 -14.31 24.88
C VAL A 451 8.70 -12.94 24.26
N LEU A 452 7.50 -12.45 24.48
CA LEU A 452 7.05 -11.12 24.09
C LEU A 452 6.96 -10.20 25.32
N PRO A 453 6.97 -8.87 25.11
CA PRO A 453 6.50 -7.93 26.12
C PRO A 453 5.07 -8.23 26.57
N ALA A 454 4.70 -7.72 27.74
CA ALA A 454 3.33 -7.82 28.25
C ALA A 454 2.32 -7.26 27.23
N GLU A 455 1.10 -7.77 27.22
CA GLU A 455 0.05 -7.34 26.27
C GLU A 455 -0.25 -5.83 26.38
N SER A 456 -0.12 -5.26 27.58
CA SER A 456 -0.27 -3.82 27.84
C SER A 456 0.88 -2.95 27.28
N ALA A 457 1.97 -3.55 26.82
CA ALA A 457 3.13 -2.85 26.28
C ALA A 457 2.86 -2.41 24.82
N ILE A 458 2.12 -1.32 24.68
CA ILE A 458 1.86 -0.66 23.39
C ILE A 458 3.11 0.14 22.99
N TYR A 459 3.55 0.00 21.74
CA TYR A 459 4.74 0.70 21.22
C TYR A 459 4.56 2.22 21.32
N PRO A 460 5.44 2.96 22.04
CA PRO A 460 5.21 4.37 22.31
C PRO A 460 5.72 5.27 21.18
N PHE A 461 4.95 5.35 20.09
CA PHE A 461 5.28 6.12 18.87
C PHE A 461 5.68 7.58 19.15
N LYS A 462 5.13 8.21 20.18
CA LYS A 462 5.44 9.60 20.57
C LYS A 462 6.93 9.86 20.85
N TYR A 463 7.73 8.82 21.12
CA TYR A 463 9.16 8.95 21.37
C TYR A 463 10.04 8.69 20.14
N GLU A 464 9.45 8.33 19.00
CA GLU A 464 10.15 8.19 17.73
C GLU A 464 10.35 9.55 17.05
N MET A 465 11.59 9.84 16.63
CA MET A 465 11.92 11.13 15.99
C MET A 465 13.14 11.06 15.09
N LYS A 466 13.16 11.93 14.06
CA LYS A 466 14.37 12.28 13.31
C LYS A 466 15.12 13.38 14.09
N LYS A 467 16.38 13.15 14.43
CA LYS A 467 17.21 14.12 15.18
C LYS A 467 18.54 14.37 14.48
N THR A 468 18.88 15.64 14.34
CA THR A 468 20.23 16.04 13.97
C THR A 468 21.04 16.27 15.24
N ILE A 469 22.12 15.51 15.43
CA ILE A 469 23.07 15.67 16.54
C ILE A 469 24.41 16.09 15.92
N ARG A 470 24.81 17.34 16.19
CA ARG A 470 25.89 18.03 15.47
C ARG A 470 25.58 18.07 13.96
N GLU A 471 26.37 17.39 13.13
CA GLU A 471 26.20 17.37 11.67
C GLU A 471 25.53 16.07 11.16
N ASN A 472 25.31 15.09 12.04
CA ASN A 472 24.81 13.78 11.66
C ASN A 472 23.31 13.66 11.93
N LYS A 473 22.60 12.99 11.02
CA LYS A 473 21.15 12.79 11.09
C LYS A 473 20.83 11.36 11.50
N PHE A 474 20.03 11.21 12.56
CA PHE A 474 19.66 9.94 13.14
C PHE A 474 18.14 9.78 13.21
N ILE A 475 17.71 8.52 13.28
CA ILE A 475 16.40 8.14 13.79
C ILE A 475 16.61 7.64 15.21
N ILE A 476 15.82 8.15 16.14
CA ILE A 476 15.79 7.71 17.53
C ILE A 476 14.39 7.16 17.77
N ARG A 477 14.29 5.93 18.24
CA ARG A 477 13.00 5.27 18.44
C ARG A 477 13.03 4.28 19.61
N PRO A 478 11.87 3.95 20.21
CA PRO A 478 11.78 2.83 21.14
C PRO A 478 12.29 1.53 20.52
N VAL A 479 12.90 0.69 21.35
CA VAL A 479 13.38 -0.64 20.95
C VAL A 479 12.23 -1.52 20.46
N LYS A 480 12.50 -2.34 19.46
CA LYS A 480 11.58 -3.37 18.96
C LYS A 480 12.15 -4.75 19.31
N ILE A 481 11.29 -5.74 19.48
CA ILE A 481 11.72 -7.13 19.72
C ILE A 481 12.64 -7.68 18.61
N THR A 482 12.52 -7.15 17.41
CA THR A 482 13.37 -7.46 16.25
C THR A 482 14.77 -6.88 16.32
N ASP A 483 15.06 -5.98 17.28
CA ASP A 483 16.37 -5.33 17.42
C ASP A 483 17.40 -6.21 18.13
N GLU A 484 17.03 -7.42 18.58
CA GLU A 484 17.89 -8.29 19.39
C GLU A 484 19.26 -8.50 18.74
N ARG A 485 19.24 -8.84 17.45
CA ARG A 485 20.47 -9.08 16.69
C ARG A 485 21.30 -7.81 16.51
N ALA A 486 20.65 -6.68 16.25
CA ALA A 486 21.34 -5.40 16.08
C ALA A 486 22.01 -4.93 17.39
N ILE A 487 21.37 -5.16 18.54
CA ILE A 487 21.96 -4.90 19.86
C ILE A 487 23.13 -5.86 20.14
N GLN A 488 23.02 -7.14 19.77
CA GLN A 488 24.14 -8.09 19.85
C GLN A 488 25.32 -7.63 18.99
N ASP A 489 25.07 -7.23 17.75
CA ASP A 489 26.12 -6.75 16.85
C ASP A 489 26.79 -5.50 17.42
N LEU A 490 26.02 -4.52 17.94
CA LEU A 490 26.55 -3.38 18.67
C LEU A 490 27.44 -3.82 19.84
N PHE A 491 26.96 -4.73 20.69
CA PHE A 491 27.73 -5.28 21.80
C PHE A 491 29.06 -5.89 21.31
N TYR A 492 29.06 -6.67 20.22
CA TYR A 492 30.29 -7.30 19.72
C TYR A 492 31.29 -6.30 19.15
N THR A 493 30.86 -5.14 18.64
CA THR A 493 31.77 -4.07 18.22
C THR A 493 32.49 -3.37 19.38
N MET A 494 31.98 -3.48 20.61
CA MET A 494 32.52 -2.76 21.75
C MET A 494 33.84 -3.35 22.28
N PRO A 495 34.80 -2.50 22.70
CA PRO A 495 35.97 -2.90 23.47
C PRO A 495 35.59 -3.62 24.78
N GLN A 496 36.50 -4.44 25.30
CA GLN A 496 36.26 -5.18 26.55
C GLN A 496 35.97 -4.27 27.75
N ASN A 497 36.66 -3.13 27.84
CA ASN A 497 36.42 -2.15 28.91
C ASN A 497 35.01 -1.57 28.84
N ASP A 498 34.51 -1.21 27.65
CA ASP A 498 33.16 -0.67 27.48
C ASP A 498 32.08 -1.71 27.81
N LYS A 499 32.32 -2.99 27.48
CA LYS A 499 31.45 -4.11 27.89
C LYS A 499 31.43 -4.23 29.41
N PHE A 500 32.60 -4.19 30.05
CA PHE A 500 32.70 -4.22 31.50
C PHE A 500 31.96 -3.03 32.13
N PHE A 501 32.13 -1.81 31.60
CA PHE A 501 31.43 -0.63 32.10
C PHE A 501 29.92 -0.71 31.96
N ARG A 502 29.39 -1.35 30.91
CA ARG A 502 27.94 -1.51 30.71
C ARG A 502 27.30 -2.51 31.67
N PHE A 503 28.00 -3.60 32.00
CA PHE A 503 27.43 -4.71 32.76
C PHE A 503 28.01 -4.85 34.17
N LEU A 504 29.01 -4.03 34.52
CA LEU A 504 29.79 -4.06 35.76
C LEU A 504 30.36 -5.46 36.09
N ARG A 505 30.54 -6.28 35.05
CA ARG A 505 31.12 -7.62 35.09
C ARG A 505 31.70 -7.96 33.73
N ASN A 506 32.62 -8.91 33.70
CA ASN A 506 33.19 -9.40 32.46
C ASN A 506 32.15 -10.22 31.68
N VAL A 507 31.55 -9.59 30.66
CA VAL A 507 30.65 -10.24 29.69
C VAL A 507 31.36 -10.28 28.34
N THR A 508 31.64 -11.48 27.84
CA THR A 508 32.31 -11.69 26.54
C THR A 508 31.35 -12.06 25.43
N VAL A 509 30.20 -12.64 25.78
CA VAL A 509 29.16 -13.12 24.87
C VAL A 509 27.80 -12.61 25.35
N LEU A 510 26.94 -12.24 24.41
CA LEU A 510 25.57 -11.85 24.66
C LEU A 510 24.65 -12.83 23.92
N HIS A 511 24.35 -13.95 24.56
CA HIS A 511 23.46 -14.98 24.01
C HIS A 511 22.00 -14.52 23.97
N HIS A 512 21.14 -15.21 23.22
CA HIS A 512 19.70 -14.91 23.11
C HIS A 512 19.04 -14.66 24.48
N GLN A 513 19.24 -15.56 25.45
CA GLN A 513 18.67 -15.46 26.79
C GLN A 513 19.09 -14.18 27.56
N GLN A 514 20.23 -13.59 27.20
CA GLN A 514 20.72 -12.35 27.80
C GLN A 514 20.33 -11.11 26.97
N ALA A 515 20.19 -11.25 25.64
CA ALA A 515 19.84 -10.18 24.73
C ALA A 515 18.34 -9.89 24.71
N GLN A 516 17.51 -10.93 24.79
CA GLN A 516 16.05 -10.85 24.72
C GLN A 516 15.44 -9.88 25.77
N PRO A 517 15.85 -9.90 27.06
CA PRO A 517 15.38 -8.91 28.03
C PRO A 517 15.72 -7.46 27.66
N LEU A 518 16.74 -7.22 26.84
CA LEU A 518 17.14 -5.86 26.42
C LEU A 518 16.23 -5.28 25.33
N VAL A 519 15.44 -6.12 24.66
CA VAL A 519 14.48 -5.70 23.62
C VAL A 519 13.02 -5.83 24.04
N ASN A 520 12.76 -6.49 25.17
CA ASN A 520 11.42 -6.68 25.72
C ASN A 520 11.11 -5.64 26.80
N ALA A 521 10.98 -4.37 26.38
CA ALA A 521 10.55 -3.29 27.27
C ALA A 521 9.02 -3.32 27.47
N ASP A 522 8.57 -3.19 28.71
CA ASP A 522 7.13 -3.12 29.07
C ASP A 522 6.55 -1.70 29.00
N TYR A 523 7.41 -0.68 28.79
CA TYR A 523 7.07 0.75 28.75
C TYR A 523 6.39 1.28 30.02
N ILE A 524 6.42 0.52 31.11
CA ILE A 524 5.85 0.86 32.42
C ILE A 524 6.97 0.89 33.47
N ASN A 525 7.70 -0.21 33.60
CA ASN A 525 8.82 -0.34 34.52
C ASN A 525 10.17 -0.27 33.82
N SER A 526 10.17 -0.34 32.48
CA SER A 526 11.36 -0.36 31.66
C SER A 526 11.11 0.31 30.32
N MET A 527 12.15 0.94 29.77
CA MET A 527 12.11 1.58 28.46
C MET A 527 13.49 1.52 27.83
N ALA A 528 13.54 1.41 26.51
CA ALA A 528 14.80 1.49 25.79
C ALA A 528 14.64 2.25 24.47
N LEU A 529 15.64 3.07 24.16
CA LEU A 529 15.75 3.78 22.89
C LEU A 529 16.93 3.24 22.09
N VAL A 530 16.73 3.05 20.80
CA VAL A 530 17.80 2.78 19.84
C VAL A 530 18.03 3.99 18.93
N VAL A 531 19.28 4.18 18.52
CA VAL A 531 19.70 5.21 17.56
C VAL A 531 20.18 4.52 16.30
N THR A 532 19.60 4.87 15.15
CA THR A 532 20.00 4.37 13.83
C THR A 532 20.29 5.55 12.89
N GLU A 533 21.03 5.30 11.81
CA GLU A 533 21.35 6.34 10.83
C GLU A 533 20.16 6.60 9.90
N LEU A 534 19.90 7.86 9.54
CA LEU A 534 18.74 8.22 8.70
C LEU A 534 18.85 7.70 7.25
N ASN A 535 20.07 7.66 6.69
CA ASN A 535 20.32 7.44 5.26
C ASN A 535 20.91 6.06 4.92
N ARG A 536 21.05 5.18 5.91
CA ARG A 536 21.52 3.79 5.72
C ARG A 536 20.49 2.82 6.30
N ASN A 537 20.70 1.53 6.06
CA ASN A 537 19.82 0.45 6.51
C ASN A 537 19.31 0.72 7.95
N LYS A 538 18.00 0.98 8.09
CA LYS A 538 17.34 1.45 9.33
C LYS A 538 17.47 0.45 10.50
N ASP A 539 17.93 -0.76 10.22
CA ASP A 539 18.11 -1.84 11.18
C ASP A 539 19.49 -1.85 11.87
N ASN A 540 20.44 -1.01 11.45
CA ASN A 540 21.75 -0.93 12.10
C ASN A 540 21.72 0.00 13.34
N VAL A 541 21.70 -0.59 14.53
CA VAL A 541 21.68 0.12 15.81
C VAL A 541 23.09 0.61 16.18
N LEU A 542 23.24 1.93 16.25
CA LEU A 542 24.50 2.61 16.58
C LEU A 542 24.66 2.88 18.08
N ALA A 543 23.54 3.03 18.78
CA ALA A 543 23.51 3.20 20.22
C ALA A 543 22.20 2.66 20.77
N VAL A 544 22.24 2.22 22.02
CA VAL A 544 21.04 1.85 22.79
C VAL A 544 21.17 2.41 24.19
N ALA A 545 20.08 2.96 24.72
CA ALA A 545 19.96 3.35 26.12
C ALA A 545 18.75 2.67 26.75
N HIS A 546 18.91 2.24 27.99
CA HIS A 546 17.91 1.55 28.80
C HIS A 546 17.65 2.34 30.07
N ILE A 547 16.38 2.38 30.48
CA ILE A 547 15.99 2.65 31.85
C ILE A 547 15.17 1.48 32.38
N ALA A 548 15.38 1.10 33.63
CA ALA A 548 14.60 0.06 34.30
C ALA A 548 14.43 0.41 35.78
N ARG A 549 13.26 0.12 36.36
CA ARG A 549 12.97 0.32 37.79
C ARG A 549 14.02 -0.42 38.63
N GLU A 550 14.56 0.27 39.63
CA GLU A 550 15.47 -0.37 40.58
C GLU A 550 14.75 -1.35 41.51
N ASN A 551 15.46 -2.41 41.89
CA ASN A 551 14.96 -3.39 42.85
C ASN A 551 15.14 -2.88 44.30
N GLY A 552 14.08 -2.97 45.10
CA GLY A 552 14.07 -2.61 46.53
C GLY A 552 12.87 -1.75 46.90
N ASP A 553 12.29 -1.98 48.09
CA ASP A 553 11.07 -1.28 48.52
C ASP A 553 11.23 0.24 48.62
N ASP A 554 12.43 0.72 48.96
CA ASP A 554 12.77 2.14 49.10
C ASP A 554 13.11 2.83 47.77
N LYS A 555 13.22 2.07 46.68
CA LYS A 555 13.70 2.53 45.36
C LYS A 555 12.62 2.49 44.27
N LYS A 556 11.35 2.33 44.67
CA LYS A 556 10.20 2.21 43.75
C LYS A 556 10.08 3.37 42.76
N ASP A 557 10.50 4.57 43.13
CA ASP A 557 10.41 5.77 42.27
C ASP A 557 11.72 6.07 41.51
N THR A 558 12.69 5.14 41.50
CA THR A 558 14.01 5.32 40.86
C THR A 558 14.18 4.37 39.68
N ALA A 559 14.69 4.88 38.56
CA ALA A 559 15.05 4.09 37.39
C ALA A 559 16.57 4.12 37.14
N GLU A 560 17.16 2.95 36.91
CA GLU A 560 18.57 2.79 36.53
C GLU A 560 18.74 3.05 35.04
N PHE A 561 19.63 3.99 34.69
CA PHE A 561 20.06 4.29 33.34
C PHE A 561 21.34 3.54 32.96
N ALA A 562 21.34 2.95 31.77
CA ALA A 562 22.56 2.42 31.17
C ALA A 562 22.53 2.52 29.64
N ALA A 563 23.68 2.74 29.00
CA ALA A 563 23.76 2.90 27.55
C ALA A 563 25.00 2.25 26.94
N MET A 564 24.89 1.91 25.65
CA MET A 564 25.97 1.47 24.78
C MET A 564 25.99 2.38 23.55
N VAL A 565 27.18 2.82 23.13
CA VAL A 565 27.37 3.63 21.92
C VAL A 565 28.51 3.02 21.12
N ASP A 566 28.28 2.76 19.84
CA ASP A 566 29.28 2.24 18.91
C ASP A 566 30.55 3.11 18.98
N PRO A 567 31.75 2.51 19.11
CA PRO A 567 33.00 3.25 19.27
C PRO A 567 33.24 4.34 18.21
N ARG A 568 32.78 4.13 16.97
CA ARG A 568 32.90 5.08 15.85
C ARG A 568 32.02 6.33 16.02
N TRP A 569 31.07 6.26 16.94
CA TRP A 569 30.07 7.28 17.23
C TRP A 569 30.20 7.87 18.65
N GLN A 570 31.13 7.37 19.45
CA GLN A 570 31.48 7.97 20.74
C GLN A 570 32.05 9.40 20.55
N ASN A 571 31.93 10.23 21.58
CA ASN A 571 32.34 11.64 21.58
C ASN A 571 31.64 12.54 20.53
N LYS A 572 30.60 12.04 19.83
CA LYS A 572 29.77 12.82 18.89
C LYS A 572 28.49 13.42 19.51
N GLY A 573 28.30 13.25 20.82
CA GLY A 573 27.16 13.81 21.57
C GLY A 573 25.94 12.90 21.71
N ILE A 574 25.98 11.68 21.15
CA ILE A 574 24.87 10.72 21.23
C ILE A 574 24.56 10.31 22.67
N GLY A 575 25.59 9.92 23.45
CA GLY A 575 25.39 9.52 24.85
C GLY A 575 24.79 10.62 25.72
N THR A 576 25.24 11.87 25.54
CA THR A 576 24.69 13.04 26.23
C THR A 576 23.22 13.28 25.88
N TYR A 577 22.89 13.19 24.59
CA TYR A 577 21.50 13.32 24.14
C TYR A 577 20.61 12.21 24.72
N LEU A 578 21.07 10.95 24.67
CA LEU A 578 20.32 9.81 25.19
C LEU A 578 20.09 9.92 26.69
N LEU A 579 21.10 10.32 27.48
CA LEU A 579 20.91 10.55 28.91
C LEU A 579 19.80 11.56 29.16
N LYS A 580 19.92 12.75 28.56
CA LYS A 580 18.91 13.81 28.71
C LYS A 580 17.51 13.37 28.32
N TYR A 581 17.38 12.70 27.17
CA TYR A 581 16.07 12.29 26.66
C TYR A 581 15.47 11.14 27.48
N MET A 582 16.29 10.21 27.96
CA MET A 582 15.83 9.16 28.86
C MET A 582 15.45 9.70 30.24
N THR A 583 16.07 10.77 30.74
CA THR A 583 15.63 11.47 31.96
C THR A 583 14.23 12.05 31.79
N GLU A 584 13.96 12.72 30.66
CA GLU A 584 12.63 13.25 30.34
C GLU A 584 11.59 12.12 30.23
N ILE A 585 11.94 11.03 29.55
CA ILE A 585 11.05 9.86 29.43
C ILE A 585 10.79 9.21 30.79
N ALA A 586 11.81 9.10 31.64
CA ALA A 586 11.67 8.56 33.00
C ALA A 586 10.67 9.39 33.82
N GLY A 587 10.76 10.73 33.74
CA GLY A 587 9.77 11.64 34.36
C GLY A 587 8.36 11.43 33.81
N ASN A 588 8.22 11.32 32.49
CA ASN A 588 6.93 11.03 31.84
C ASN A 588 6.36 9.64 32.21
N MET A 589 7.21 8.69 32.61
CA MET A 589 6.82 7.37 33.11
C MET A 589 6.52 7.38 34.62
N GLY A 590 6.71 8.51 35.31
CA GLY A 590 6.43 8.68 36.73
C GLY A 590 7.58 8.33 37.68
N PHE A 591 8.79 8.08 37.17
CA PHE A 591 9.98 7.99 38.02
C PHE A 591 10.36 9.38 38.50
N LYS A 592 10.73 9.53 39.78
CA LYS A 592 11.21 10.78 40.38
C LYS A 592 12.71 10.98 40.24
N LYS A 593 13.44 9.87 40.17
CA LYS A 593 14.90 9.85 40.12
C LYS A 593 15.38 8.92 39.01
N LEU A 594 16.49 9.33 38.40
CA LEU A 594 17.28 8.49 37.51
C LEU A 594 18.64 8.24 38.17
N SER A 595 19.00 6.97 38.32
CA SER A 595 20.29 6.54 38.85
C SER A 595 21.19 6.04 37.72
N ALA A 596 22.51 6.22 37.85
CA ALA A 596 23.47 5.61 36.95
C ALA A 596 24.66 5.07 37.75
N TYR A 597 24.98 3.78 37.56
CA TYR A 597 26.13 3.12 38.17
C TYR A 597 27.29 3.14 37.19
N VAL A 598 28.34 3.89 37.52
CA VAL A 598 29.46 4.13 36.62
C VAL A 598 30.76 3.69 37.29
N TRP A 599 31.50 2.80 36.62
CA TRP A 599 32.84 2.45 37.08
C TRP A 599 33.76 3.68 37.08
N GLU A 600 34.56 3.88 38.12
CA GLU A 600 35.39 5.08 38.31
C GLU A 600 36.34 5.39 37.13
N ASP A 601 36.79 4.36 36.40
CA ASP A 601 37.66 4.52 35.22
C ASP A 601 36.90 4.94 33.95
N ASN A 602 35.56 4.92 33.95
CA ASN A 602 34.72 5.33 32.82
C ASN A 602 34.59 6.86 32.75
N MET A 603 35.72 7.53 32.50
CA MET A 603 35.80 8.99 32.39
C MET A 603 34.96 9.58 31.26
N ALA A 604 34.55 8.77 30.28
CA ALA A 604 33.64 9.20 29.23
C ALA A 604 32.22 9.42 29.80
N MET A 605 31.68 8.42 30.52
CA MET A 605 30.35 8.51 31.11
C MET A 605 30.29 9.52 32.26
N ILE A 606 31.33 9.60 33.09
CA ILE A 606 31.41 10.62 34.16
C ILE A 606 31.30 12.02 33.58
N ARG A 607 32.00 12.31 32.46
CA ARG A 607 31.91 13.60 31.76
C ARG A 607 30.53 13.86 31.16
N VAL A 608 29.86 12.84 30.65
CA VAL A 608 28.48 12.96 30.14
C VAL A 608 27.53 13.37 31.27
N ILE A 609 27.61 12.68 32.42
CA ILE A 609 26.77 12.91 33.58
C ILE A 609 27.03 14.28 34.22
N GLN A 610 28.30 14.64 34.45
CA GLN A 610 28.69 15.94 35.02
C GLN A 610 28.26 17.13 34.17
N LYS A 611 28.16 16.95 32.85
CA LYS A 611 27.74 18.00 31.93
C LYS A 611 26.23 18.27 32.00
N GLU A 612 25.42 17.25 32.26
CA GLU A 612 23.96 17.36 32.24
C GLU A 612 23.35 17.64 33.62
N ALA A 613 24.03 17.31 34.73
CA ALA A 613 23.48 17.49 36.07
C ALA A 613 24.45 18.20 37.03
N ALA A 614 24.28 19.52 37.16
CA ALA A 614 25.09 20.37 38.06
C ALA A 614 24.79 20.17 39.56
N HIS A 615 23.73 19.42 39.92
CA HIS A 615 23.26 19.21 41.30
C HIS A 615 23.27 17.73 41.76
N LEU A 616 24.18 16.93 41.19
CA LEU A 616 24.27 15.49 41.46
C LEU A 616 24.64 15.16 42.91
N GLN A 617 23.88 14.22 43.50
CA GLN A 617 24.36 13.44 44.63
C GLN A 617 25.17 12.26 44.08
N SER A 618 26.47 12.21 44.40
CA SER A 618 27.32 11.08 44.07
C SER A 618 27.75 10.35 45.33
N SER A 619 27.57 9.03 45.37
CA SER A 619 28.13 8.16 46.38
C SER A 619 29.09 7.16 45.71
N SER A 620 30.18 6.83 46.39
CA SER A 620 31.19 5.89 45.90
C SER A 620 31.16 4.65 46.77
N ASP A 621 30.92 3.50 46.17
CA ASP A 621 31.06 2.19 46.80
C ASP A 621 31.91 1.28 45.92
N THR A 622 33.03 0.78 46.45
CA THR A 622 33.84 -0.26 45.83
C THR A 622 34.13 -0.04 44.32
N ARG A 623 34.63 1.17 43.98
CA ARG A 623 34.99 1.64 42.62
C ARG A 623 33.82 1.92 41.66
N VAL A 624 32.58 1.80 42.13
CA VAL A 624 31.37 2.22 41.41
C VAL A 624 30.91 3.56 41.99
N ILE A 625 30.76 4.54 41.11
CA ILE A 625 30.19 5.85 41.42
C ILE A 625 28.71 5.79 41.03
N THR A 626 27.83 5.98 42.01
CA THR A 626 26.39 6.11 41.81
C THR A 626 26.05 7.57 41.66
N PHE A 627 25.36 7.91 40.57
CA PHE A 627 24.87 9.26 40.29
C PHE A 627 23.35 9.26 40.36
N GLU A 628 22.75 10.11 41.19
CA GLU A 628 21.29 10.30 41.25
C GLU A 628 20.87 11.70 40.77
N MET A 629 20.02 11.76 39.75
CA MET A 629 19.44 12.99 39.22
C MET A 629 17.92 12.97 39.31
N ASP A 630 17.32 14.11 39.66
CA ASP A 630 15.87 14.27 39.63
C ASP A 630 15.38 14.32 38.18
N THR A 631 14.21 13.71 37.92
CA THR A 631 13.58 13.67 36.59
C THR A 631 12.72 14.90 36.29
N GLU A 632 12.30 15.63 37.33
CA GLU A 632 11.63 16.93 37.22
C GLU A 632 12.70 18.04 37.15
N GLN A 633 12.80 18.71 36.00
CA GLN A 633 13.59 19.94 35.83
C GLN A 633 12.69 21.16 35.70
#